data_AF-A0A177A4X4-F1
#
_entry.id   AF-A0A177A4X4-F1
#
_cell.length_a   1.000
_cell.length_b   1.000
_cell.length_c   1.000
_cell.angle_alpha   90.00
_cell.angle_beta   90.00
_cell.angle_gamma   90.00
#
_symmetry.space_group_name_H-M   'P 1'
#
loop_
_entity.id
_entity.type
_entity.pdbx_description
1 polymer ?
#
loop_
_entity_poly.entity_id
_entity_poly.type
_entity_poly.pdbx_seq_one_letter_code
_entity_poly.pdbx_strand_id
1 'polypeptide(L)'
;MEGQKESGPKTATLPVLISAWRPWKYTDFKIETILIPPLERWPGWHVRVHVLTWKAQYADSLFQLVDAGFAISSNGVKGGILPTLTPELRHLSSSSSEDEKAEDVAQEGIWEGDYDCLVLSDAGASGIADLSAGSRKRPPIDPVFGGRECRSDLSRPDSNTNLVTQRSRIPLLHYHFHVRGNSSEAWLITGVFAIC
;
A
#
# COMPACT_ATOMS: atom_id res chain seq x y z
N MET A 1 -34.67 16.20 -27.16
CA MET A 1 -34.42 14.74 -27.23
C MET A 1 -33.02 14.62 -27.79
N GLU A 2 -32.00 14.14 -27.09
CA GLU A 2 -31.93 13.01 -26.16
C GLU A 2 -31.18 13.39 -24.89
N GLY A 3 -31.68 12.92 -23.74
CA GLY A 3 -31.05 13.13 -22.44
C GLY A 3 -29.83 12.24 -22.27
N GLN A 4 -28.69 12.83 -21.93
CA GLN A 4 -27.56 12.12 -21.35
C GLN A 4 -28.05 11.42 -20.08
N LYS A 5 -28.20 10.11 -20.16
CA LYS A 5 -28.52 9.25 -19.02
C LYS A 5 -27.25 9.16 -18.17
N GLU A 6 -27.19 9.94 -17.10
CA GLU A 6 -26.15 9.81 -16.08
C GLU A 6 -26.04 8.34 -15.67
N SER A 7 -24.92 7.72 -16.00
CA SER A 7 -24.66 6.33 -15.60
C SER A 7 -24.40 6.33 -14.11
N GLY A 8 -25.40 5.93 -13.33
CA GLY A 8 -25.24 5.70 -11.90
C GLY A 8 -24.08 4.75 -11.60
N PRO A 9 -23.58 4.73 -10.36
CA PRO A 9 -22.46 3.87 -9.97
C PRO A 9 -22.78 2.42 -10.32
N LYS A 10 -22.03 1.86 -11.28
CA LYS A 10 -22.13 0.44 -11.64
C LYS A 10 -21.51 -0.37 -10.51
N THR A 11 -22.34 -1.05 -9.72
CA THR A 11 -21.89 -2.04 -8.74
C THR A 11 -21.47 -3.30 -9.48
N ALA A 12 -20.32 -3.87 -9.11
CA ALA A 12 -19.83 -5.13 -9.63
C ALA A 12 -19.66 -6.14 -8.49
N THR A 13 -20.00 -7.40 -8.74
CA THR A 13 -19.72 -8.52 -7.84
C THR A 13 -18.43 -9.18 -8.30
N LEU A 14 -17.50 -9.38 -7.37
CA LEU A 14 -16.15 -9.86 -7.66
C LEU A 14 -15.76 -10.94 -6.65
N PRO A 15 -14.98 -11.95 -7.05
CA PRO A 15 -14.42 -12.90 -6.11
C PRO A 15 -13.40 -12.18 -5.21
N VAL A 16 -13.43 -12.51 -3.93
CA VAL A 16 -12.46 -12.04 -2.93
C VAL A 16 -11.89 -13.24 -2.19
N LEU A 17 -10.65 -13.10 -1.72
CA LEU A 17 -10.05 -14.05 -0.79
C LEU A 17 -10.20 -13.50 0.63
N ILE A 18 -10.71 -14.32 1.54
CA ILE A 18 -10.83 -13.96 2.96
C ILE A 18 -9.97 -14.93 3.76
N SER A 19 -9.08 -14.40 4.59
CA SER A 19 -8.22 -15.20 5.47
C SER A 19 -8.20 -14.59 6.86
N ALA A 20 -8.33 -15.42 7.88
CA ALA A 20 -8.28 -14.99 9.26
C ALA A 20 -7.20 -15.73 10.03
N TRP A 21 -6.51 -15.00 10.91
CA TRP A 21 -5.48 -15.58 11.76
C TRP A 21 -5.44 -14.90 13.13
N ARG A 22 -4.80 -15.59 14.09
CA ARG A 22 -4.53 -15.09 15.44
C ARG A 22 -3.01 -15.10 15.65
N PRO A 23 -2.35 -13.95 15.83
CA PRO A 23 -0.91 -13.90 16.00
C PRO A 23 -0.41 -14.66 17.22
N TRP A 24 -1.22 -14.70 18.28
CA TRP A 24 -0.91 -15.44 19.51
C TRP A 24 -2.08 -16.34 19.90
N LYS A 25 -1.77 -17.58 20.30
CA LYS A 25 -2.79 -18.57 20.70
C LYS A 25 -3.54 -18.17 21.98
N TYR A 26 -2.88 -17.42 22.85
CA TYR A 26 -3.41 -17.05 24.17
C TYR A 26 -4.08 -15.67 24.18
N THR A 27 -4.16 -15.01 23.02
CA THR A 27 -4.84 -13.73 22.90
C THR A 27 -6.13 -13.87 22.11
N ASP A 28 -7.10 -13.02 22.42
CA ASP A 28 -8.33 -12.90 21.63
C ASP A 28 -8.16 -11.95 20.43
N PHE A 29 -6.92 -11.58 20.10
CA PHE A 29 -6.60 -10.70 18.99
C PHE A 29 -6.65 -11.50 17.67
N LYS A 30 -7.59 -11.12 16.79
CA LYS A 30 -7.81 -11.74 15.47
C LYS A 30 -7.62 -10.67 14.41
N ILE A 31 -6.96 -11.05 13.32
CA ILE A 31 -6.89 -10.27 12.09
C ILE A 31 -7.61 -11.06 11.00
N GLU A 32 -8.60 -10.46 10.37
CA GLU A 32 -9.23 -10.96 9.16
C GLU A 32 -8.87 -10.05 8.00
N THR A 33 -8.38 -10.63 6.91
CA THR A 33 -7.96 -9.90 5.71
C THR A 33 -8.87 -10.29 4.56
N ILE A 34 -9.47 -9.28 3.93
CA ILE A 34 -10.20 -9.40 2.67
C ILE A 34 -9.28 -8.87 1.58
N LEU A 35 -8.89 -9.74 0.64
CA LEU A 35 -8.09 -9.40 -0.52
C LEU A 35 -9.00 -9.28 -1.74
N ILE A 36 -9.07 -8.07 -2.28
CA ILE A 36 -9.72 -7.76 -3.55
C ILE A 36 -8.62 -7.79 -4.62
N PRO A 37 -8.75 -8.64 -5.66
CA PRO A 37 -7.74 -8.75 -6.72
C PRO A 37 -7.76 -7.52 -7.64
N PRO A 38 -6.76 -7.38 -8.53
CA PRO A 38 -6.76 -6.34 -9.54
C PRO A 38 -7.96 -6.47 -10.46
N LEU A 39 -8.48 -5.32 -10.85
CA LEU A 39 -9.67 -5.21 -11.68
C LEU A 39 -9.31 -4.51 -12.99
N GLU A 40 -10.08 -4.75 -14.04
CA GLU A 40 -9.90 -4.04 -15.32
C GLU A 40 -9.93 -2.52 -15.16
N ARG A 41 -10.76 -2.02 -14.22
CA ARG A 41 -10.83 -0.59 -13.89
C ARG A 41 -9.58 -0.05 -13.20
N TRP A 42 -8.85 -0.88 -12.46
CA TRP A 42 -7.69 -0.51 -11.66
C TRP A 42 -6.59 -1.58 -11.83
N PRO A 43 -5.98 -1.67 -13.02
CA PRO A 43 -5.00 -2.71 -13.30
C PRO A 43 -3.78 -2.59 -12.38
N GLY A 44 -3.22 -3.73 -11.97
CA GLY A 44 -2.07 -3.82 -11.06
C GLY A 44 -2.38 -3.51 -9.58
N TRP A 45 -3.55 -2.96 -9.26
CA TRP A 45 -3.93 -2.61 -7.88
C TRP A 45 -4.72 -3.72 -7.19
N HIS A 46 -4.16 -4.25 -6.12
CA HIS A 46 -4.87 -5.07 -5.15
C HIS A 46 -5.35 -4.17 -4.01
N VAL A 47 -6.51 -4.47 -3.44
CA VAL A 47 -6.96 -3.81 -2.20
C VAL A 47 -7.02 -4.85 -1.10
N ARG A 48 -6.41 -4.55 0.05
CA ARG A 48 -6.51 -5.37 1.25
C ARG A 48 -7.26 -4.60 2.32
N VAL A 49 -8.26 -5.25 2.91
CA VAL A 49 -8.97 -4.72 4.07
C VAL A 49 -8.64 -5.63 5.24
N HIS A 50 -7.95 -5.10 6.24
CA HIS A 50 -7.68 -5.80 7.49
C HIS A 50 -8.69 -5.35 8.54
N VAL A 51 -9.47 -6.30 9.04
CA VAL A 51 -10.39 -6.13 10.17
C VAL A 51 -9.73 -6.77 11.39
N LEU A 52 -9.36 -5.92 12.34
CA LEU A 52 -8.71 -6.29 13.59
C LEU A 52 -9.76 -6.32 14.67
N THR A 53 -9.85 -7.42 15.42
CA THR A 53 -10.82 -7.54 16.53
C THR A 53 -10.13 -8.05 17.79
N TRP A 54 -10.54 -7.54 18.96
CA TRP A 54 -9.98 -7.88 20.27
C TRP A 54 -11.01 -7.74 21.39
N LYS A 55 -10.68 -8.22 22.60
CA LYS A 55 -11.54 -8.07 23.80
C LYS A 55 -11.17 -6.85 24.66
N ALA A 56 -12.09 -6.44 25.53
CA ALA A 56 -11.91 -5.30 26.43
C ALA A 56 -10.64 -5.36 27.32
N GLN A 57 -10.08 -6.55 27.56
CA GLN A 57 -8.81 -6.72 28.29
C GLN A 57 -7.60 -6.05 27.60
N TYR A 58 -7.72 -5.65 26.33
CA TYR A 58 -6.72 -4.90 25.59
C TYR A 58 -6.96 -3.39 25.62
N ALA A 59 -7.85 -2.88 26.47
CA ALA A 59 -7.96 -1.46 26.74
C ALA A 59 -6.58 -0.88 27.10
N ASP A 60 -6.23 0.25 26.51
CA ASP A 60 -4.94 0.95 26.67
C ASP A 60 -3.71 0.20 26.12
N SER A 61 -3.90 -0.84 25.30
CA SER A 61 -2.81 -1.50 24.58
C SER A 61 -2.38 -0.69 23.35
N LEU A 62 -1.06 -0.69 23.09
CA LEU A 62 -0.47 -0.18 21.84
C LEU A 62 -0.23 -1.37 20.89
N PHE A 63 -0.80 -1.29 19.69
CA PHE A 63 -0.55 -2.25 18.63
C PHE A 63 0.33 -1.66 17.54
N GLN A 64 1.27 -2.48 17.07
CA GLN A 64 2.08 -2.21 15.89
C GLN A 64 1.76 -3.28 14.84
N LEU A 65 1.41 -2.85 13.64
CA LEU A 65 1.20 -3.74 12.50
C LEU A 65 2.03 -3.24 11.32
N VAL A 66 2.53 -4.16 10.51
CA VAL A 66 3.19 -3.84 9.25
C VAL A 66 2.48 -4.62 8.14
N ASP A 67 2.04 -3.90 7.10
CA ASP A 67 1.60 -4.48 5.83
C ASP A 67 2.66 -4.19 4.76
N ALA A 68 2.77 -5.07 3.77
CA ALA A 68 3.84 -5.06 2.80
C ALA A 68 3.34 -5.25 1.36
N GLY A 69 3.90 -4.47 0.45
CA GLY A 69 3.79 -4.70 -0.98
C GLY A 69 4.65 -5.89 -1.45
N PHE A 70 4.80 -6.01 -2.75
CA PHE A 70 5.65 -7.06 -3.33
C PHE A 70 7.11 -6.63 -3.33
N ALA A 71 8.00 -7.56 -3.00
CA ALA A 71 9.43 -7.34 -3.14
C ALA A 71 9.79 -7.16 -4.62
N ILE A 72 10.59 -6.16 -4.95
CA ILE A 72 11.02 -5.88 -6.33
C ILE A 72 12.50 -5.53 -6.39
N SER A 73 13.13 -5.73 -7.56
CA SER A 73 14.52 -5.35 -7.84
C SER A 73 14.80 -3.90 -7.43
N SER A 74 15.96 -3.67 -6.80
CA SER A 74 16.48 -2.32 -6.51
C SER A 74 17.49 -1.83 -7.56
N ASN A 75 17.59 -2.50 -8.70
CA ASN A 75 18.53 -2.15 -9.76
C ASN A 75 17.81 -1.29 -10.80
N GLY A 76 18.49 -0.24 -11.26
CA GLY A 76 18.10 0.41 -12.50
C GLY A 76 18.48 -0.45 -13.71
N VAL A 77 17.88 -0.19 -14.87
CA VAL A 77 18.14 -0.84 -16.16
C VAL A 77 19.64 -0.85 -16.51
N LYS A 78 20.39 0.17 -16.07
CA LYS A 78 21.85 0.26 -16.27
C LYS A 78 22.68 -0.44 -15.18
N GLY A 79 22.07 -1.23 -14.30
CA GLY A 79 22.72 -1.93 -13.19
C GLY A 79 23.11 -1.04 -12.01
N GLY A 80 22.55 0.17 -11.92
CA GLY A 80 22.84 1.17 -10.90
C GLY A 80 21.84 1.20 -9.74
N ILE A 81 22.10 2.04 -8.74
CA ILE A 81 21.16 2.31 -7.63
C ILE A 81 20.03 3.18 -8.15
N LEU A 82 18.78 2.81 -7.83
CA LEU A 82 17.61 3.62 -8.14
C LEU A 82 17.66 5.01 -7.48
N PRO A 83 17.48 6.10 -8.24
CA PRO A 83 17.46 7.45 -7.69
C PRO A 83 16.19 7.72 -6.88
N THR A 84 16.26 8.64 -5.91
CA THR A 84 15.06 9.14 -5.24
C THR A 84 14.31 10.09 -6.17
N LEU A 85 13.04 9.79 -6.43
CA LEU A 85 12.14 10.62 -7.22
C LEU A 85 11.65 11.77 -6.34
N THR A 86 12.16 12.97 -6.57
CA THR A 86 11.63 14.19 -5.95
C THR A 86 10.52 14.80 -6.82
N PRO A 87 9.64 15.64 -6.27
CA PRO A 87 8.62 16.35 -7.05
C PRO A 87 9.22 17.12 -8.25
N GLU A 88 10.43 17.66 -8.10
CA GLU A 88 11.13 18.39 -9.16
C GLU A 88 11.57 17.47 -10.30
N LEU A 89 12.01 16.25 -9.97
CA LEU A 89 12.36 15.20 -10.94
C LEU A 89 11.15 14.68 -11.74
N ARG A 90 9.92 14.83 -11.21
CA ARG A 90 8.67 14.53 -11.94
C ARG A 90 8.33 15.57 -13.00
N HIS A 91 8.82 16.81 -12.85
CA HIS A 91 8.53 17.91 -13.78
C HIS A 91 9.51 17.98 -14.95
N LEU A 92 10.78 17.61 -14.75
CA LEU A 92 11.82 17.64 -15.79
C LEU A 92 11.54 16.73 -16.99
N SER A 93 10.67 15.73 -16.82
CA SER A 93 10.23 14.77 -17.85
C SER A 93 8.97 15.21 -18.60
N SER A 94 8.29 16.27 -18.16
CA SER A 94 7.18 16.90 -18.90
C SER A 94 7.62 18.00 -19.86
N SER A 95 8.90 18.40 -19.78
CA SER A 95 9.49 19.51 -20.55
C SER A 95 10.56 19.08 -21.56
N SER A 96 10.75 17.79 -21.81
CA SER A 96 11.66 17.33 -22.86
C SER A 96 11.03 17.56 -24.23
N SER A 97 11.58 18.53 -24.94
CA SER A 97 11.27 18.95 -26.31
C SER A 97 11.18 17.80 -27.31
N GLU A 98 10.33 18.00 -28.31
CA GLU A 98 9.83 17.05 -29.34
C GLU A 98 10.88 16.38 -30.27
N ASP A 99 12.19 16.48 -30.02
CA ASP A 99 13.22 16.12 -31.02
C ASP A 99 14.25 15.05 -30.60
N GLU A 100 14.10 14.40 -29.44
CA GLU A 100 14.84 13.18 -29.15
C GLU A 100 13.87 12.00 -29.13
N LYS A 101 14.13 10.99 -29.98
CA LYS A 101 13.36 9.75 -30.08
C LYS A 101 13.03 9.26 -28.68
N ALA A 102 11.75 9.28 -28.34
CA ALA A 102 11.21 8.76 -27.09
C ALA A 102 11.42 7.24 -27.01
N GLU A 103 12.65 6.81 -26.76
CA GLU A 103 12.92 5.52 -26.13
C GLU A 103 12.55 5.66 -24.66
N ASP A 104 11.24 5.55 -24.41
CA ASP A 104 10.55 4.78 -23.37
C ASP A 104 11.34 4.37 -22.10
N VAL A 105 12.11 5.27 -21.48
CA VAL A 105 12.59 5.05 -20.12
C VAL A 105 11.49 5.55 -19.18
N ALA A 106 10.59 4.65 -18.79
CA ALA A 106 9.84 4.82 -17.55
C ALA A 106 10.84 5.24 -16.47
N GLN A 107 10.62 6.41 -15.88
CA GLN A 107 11.57 7.02 -14.96
C GLN A 107 11.79 6.10 -13.77
N GLU A 108 12.90 5.36 -13.78
CA GLU A 108 13.27 4.47 -12.69
C GLU A 108 13.55 5.28 -11.43
N GLY A 109 13.20 4.71 -10.28
CA GLY A 109 13.46 5.38 -9.02
C GLY A 109 12.60 4.87 -7.90
N ILE A 110 12.82 5.50 -6.75
CA ILE A 110 12.08 5.23 -5.52
C ILE A 110 11.35 6.48 -5.08
N TRP A 111 10.18 6.30 -4.50
CA TRP A 111 9.44 7.37 -3.87
C TRP A 111 8.88 6.86 -2.53
N GLU A 112 9.07 7.66 -1.49
CA GLU A 112 8.60 7.39 -0.13
C GLU A 112 7.90 8.66 0.35
N GLY A 113 6.57 8.59 0.42
CA GLY A 113 5.72 9.62 1.00
C GLY A 113 5.34 9.25 2.43
N ASP A 114 4.50 10.06 3.08
CA ASP A 114 4.12 9.81 4.47
C ASP A 114 3.27 8.53 4.61
N TYR A 115 2.42 8.24 3.63
CA TYR A 115 1.40 7.17 3.69
C TYR A 115 1.44 6.20 2.52
N ASP A 116 2.48 6.29 1.69
CA ASP A 116 2.62 5.54 0.47
C ASP A 116 4.08 5.49 0.02
N CYS A 117 4.44 4.43 -0.68
CA CYS A 117 5.76 4.32 -1.30
C CYS A 117 5.69 3.50 -2.58
N LEU A 118 6.62 3.78 -3.50
CA LEU A 118 6.66 3.22 -4.84
C LEU A 118 8.12 2.97 -5.24
N VAL A 119 8.35 1.84 -5.89
CA VAL A 119 9.62 1.48 -6.52
C VAL A 119 9.35 1.20 -7.99
N LEU A 120 10.10 1.88 -8.86
CA LEU A 120 10.14 1.70 -10.31
C LEU A 120 11.55 1.22 -10.67
N SER A 121 11.67 0.04 -11.27
CA SER A 121 12.96 -0.59 -11.57
C SER A 121 12.92 -1.38 -12.87
N ASP A 122 14.05 -2.01 -13.19
CA ASP A 122 14.20 -2.90 -14.36
C ASP A 122 13.21 -4.08 -14.36
N ALA A 123 12.69 -4.45 -13.19
CA ALA A 123 11.73 -5.54 -12.99
C ALA A 123 10.26 -5.06 -12.95
N GLY A 124 9.98 -3.79 -13.29
CA GLY A 124 8.65 -3.22 -13.30
C GLY A 124 8.40 -2.25 -12.14
N ALA A 125 7.23 -2.32 -11.52
CA ALA A 125 6.84 -1.41 -10.44
C ALA A 125 6.13 -2.13 -9.29
N SER A 126 6.46 -1.73 -8.05
CA SER A 126 5.80 -2.20 -6.84
C SER A 126 5.59 -1.05 -5.87
N GLY A 127 4.41 -0.97 -5.27
CA GLY A 127 4.09 0.07 -4.32
C GLY A 127 3.00 -0.32 -3.33
N ILE A 128 2.88 0.46 -2.27
CA ILE A 128 1.82 0.31 -1.28
C ILE A 128 1.35 1.70 -0.84
N ALA A 129 0.06 1.85 -0.58
CA ALA A 129 -0.54 3.10 -0.11
C ALA A 129 -1.63 2.82 0.91
N ASP A 130 -1.72 3.66 1.94
CA ASP A 130 -2.85 3.66 2.85
C ASP A 130 -4.02 4.40 2.22
N LEU A 131 -5.10 3.66 1.93
CA LEU A 131 -6.32 4.22 1.36
C LEU A 131 -7.24 4.82 2.42
N SER A 132 -6.92 4.62 3.71
CA SER A 132 -7.69 5.17 4.82
C SER A 132 -7.51 6.70 4.93
N ALA A 133 -6.33 7.23 4.58
CA ALA A 133 -5.98 8.65 4.73
C ALA A 133 -6.78 9.63 3.82
N GLY A 134 -7.31 9.17 2.69
CA GLY A 134 -7.95 10.04 1.68
C GLY A 134 -9.40 10.46 1.96
N SER A 135 -10.08 9.85 2.94
CA SER A 135 -11.50 10.07 3.19
C SER A 135 -11.73 11.20 4.21
N ARG A 136 -11.97 12.42 3.74
CA ARG A 136 -12.37 13.58 4.59
C ARG A 136 -13.69 13.37 5.38
N LYS A 137 -14.38 12.24 5.21
CA LYS A 137 -15.70 11.95 5.80
C LYS A 137 -15.79 10.67 6.64
N ARG A 138 -14.70 9.93 6.87
CA ARG A 138 -14.68 8.78 7.79
C ARG A 138 -13.33 8.72 8.50
N PRO A 139 -13.27 8.34 9.79
CA PRO A 139 -12.01 8.33 10.50
C PRO A 139 -11.11 7.23 9.91
N PRO A 140 -9.83 7.51 9.59
CA PRO A 140 -8.88 6.52 9.07
C PRO A 140 -8.42 5.50 10.15
N ILE A 141 -9.34 4.91 10.92
CA ILE A 141 -9.26 4.29 12.26
C ILE A 141 -9.78 5.27 13.34
N ASP A 142 -10.93 4.97 13.97
CA ASP A 142 -11.30 5.58 15.26
C ASP A 142 -11.97 4.56 16.18
N PRO A 143 -11.23 4.00 17.15
CA PRO A 143 -11.82 3.33 18.28
C PRO A 143 -11.85 4.30 19.48
N VAL A 144 -12.23 5.56 19.27
CA VAL A 144 -12.49 6.61 20.26
C VAL A 144 -11.38 6.72 21.32
N PHE A 145 -10.23 7.18 20.79
CA PHE A 145 -9.44 8.34 21.25
C PHE A 145 -7.91 8.14 21.09
N GLY A 146 -7.45 7.11 20.39
CA GLY A 146 -6.04 6.67 20.45
C GLY A 146 -5.08 7.11 19.34
N GLY A 147 -5.53 7.88 18.34
CA GLY A 147 -4.70 8.33 17.21
C GLY A 147 -4.16 7.19 16.33
N ARG A 148 -3.86 7.50 15.08
CA ARG A 148 -3.16 6.59 14.16
C ARG A 148 -1.92 7.29 13.65
N GLU A 149 -0.77 6.66 13.86
CA GLU A 149 0.43 6.99 13.10
C GLU A 149 0.61 5.91 12.05
N CYS A 150 0.42 6.29 10.79
CA CYS A 150 0.81 5.47 9.65
C CYS A 150 2.02 6.10 9.01
N ARG A 151 3.02 5.26 8.71
CA ARG A 151 4.25 5.69 8.05
C ARG A 151 4.62 4.69 6.97
N SER A 152 4.96 5.19 5.79
CA SER A 152 5.58 4.36 4.76
C SER A 152 7.07 4.14 5.02
N ASP A 153 7.59 3.01 4.56
CA ASP A 153 9.01 2.68 4.57
C ASP A 153 9.36 1.87 3.31
N LEU A 154 10.59 2.04 2.80
CA LEU A 154 11.15 1.23 1.73
C LEU A 154 12.26 0.34 2.28
N SER A 155 11.85 -0.77 2.87
CA SER A 155 12.75 -1.71 3.52
C SER A 155 13.71 -2.35 2.52
N ARG A 156 14.99 -2.40 2.92
CA ARG A 156 16.06 -3.13 2.24
C ARG A 156 16.36 -4.38 3.07
N PRO A 157 15.66 -5.50 2.84
CA PRO A 157 16.04 -6.76 3.45
C PRO A 157 17.50 -7.08 3.12
N ASP A 158 18.18 -7.81 4.01
CA ASP A 158 19.55 -8.25 3.75
C ASP A 158 19.63 -8.92 2.36
N SER A 159 20.74 -8.67 1.65
CA SER A 159 20.87 -9.03 0.23
C SER A 159 20.65 -10.52 -0.05
N ASN A 160 20.78 -11.39 0.95
CA ASN A 160 20.60 -12.84 0.86
C ASN A 160 19.25 -13.35 1.39
N THR A 161 18.32 -12.47 1.80
CA THR A 161 17.04 -12.86 2.41
C THR A 161 15.92 -13.08 1.38
N ASN A 162 16.12 -12.71 0.12
CA ASN A 162 15.15 -12.93 -0.96
C ASN A 162 15.60 -14.09 -1.85
N LEU A 163 14.77 -15.13 -1.95
CA LEU A 163 15.02 -16.34 -2.74
C LEU A 163 14.89 -16.13 -4.26
N VAL A 164 14.23 -15.06 -4.69
CA VAL A 164 13.87 -14.81 -6.10
C VAL A 164 14.84 -13.82 -6.76
N THR A 165 15.25 -12.76 -6.05
CA THR A 165 16.17 -11.75 -6.60
C THR A 165 16.97 -11.09 -5.48
N GLN A 166 18.30 -11.01 -5.65
CA GLN A 166 19.18 -10.32 -4.70
C GLN A 166 18.92 -8.82 -4.69
N ARG A 167 19.12 -8.16 -3.55
CA ARG A 167 18.99 -6.69 -3.40
C ARG A 167 17.61 -6.17 -3.77
N SER A 168 16.55 -6.80 -3.27
CA SER A 168 15.18 -6.30 -3.44
C SER A 168 14.84 -5.16 -2.48
N ARG A 169 13.84 -4.34 -2.82
CA ARG A 169 13.10 -3.47 -1.89
C ARG A 169 11.73 -4.02 -1.61
N ILE A 170 11.23 -3.77 -0.41
CA ILE A 170 9.86 -4.11 -0.01
C ILE A 170 9.17 -2.81 0.41
N PRO A 171 8.14 -2.36 -0.32
CA PRO A 171 7.26 -1.28 0.12
C PRO A 171 6.50 -1.69 1.38
N LEU A 172 6.55 -0.89 2.45
CA LEU A 172 5.91 -1.18 3.73
C LEU A 172 5.02 -0.03 4.19
N LEU A 173 3.97 -0.38 4.93
CA LEU A 173 3.21 0.55 5.76
C LEU A 173 3.26 0.07 7.21
N HIS A 174 3.77 0.93 8.07
CA HIS A 174 3.73 0.76 9.52
C HIS A 174 2.48 1.42 10.07
N TYR A 175 1.76 0.70 10.92
CA TYR A 175 0.56 1.16 11.62
C TYR A 175 0.81 1.12 13.11
N HIS A 176 0.59 2.24 13.77
CA HIS A 176 0.61 2.35 15.23
C HIS A 176 -0.73 2.90 15.68
N PHE A 177 -1.40 2.19 16.59
CA PHE A 177 -2.64 2.66 17.18
C PHE A 177 -2.77 2.23 18.63
N HIS A 178 -3.31 3.13 19.44
CA HIS A 178 -3.68 2.83 20.82
C HIS A 178 -5.15 2.46 20.88
N VAL A 179 -5.46 1.35 21.56
CA VAL A 179 -6.84 1.03 21.92
C VAL A 179 -7.24 1.91 23.09
N ARG A 180 -8.31 2.69 22.95
CA ARG A 180 -8.89 3.47 24.06
C ARG A 180 -10.36 3.10 24.25
N GLY A 181 -10.80 3.17 25.50
CA GLY A 181 -12.19 2.88 25.86
C GLY A 181 -12.62 1.45 25.56
N ASN A 182 -13.91 1.27 25.28
CA ASN A 182 -14.53 -0.05 25.09
C ASN A 182 -14.52 -0.53 23.63
N SER A 183 -13.67 0.03 22.77
CA SER A 183 -13.59 -0.46 21.39
C SER A 183 -12.96 -1.84 21.33
N SER A 184 -13.49 -2.66 20.42
CA SER A 184 -13.07 -4.03 20.16
C SER A 184 -12.69 -4.28 18.70
N GLU A 185 -12.65 -3.23 17.86
CA GLU A 185 -12.42 -3.36 16.42
C GLU A 185 -11.67 -2.17 15.80
N ALA A 186 -10.82 -2.45 14.79
CA ALA A 186 -10.22 -1.45 13.90
C ALA A 186 -10.11 -1.98 12.45
N TRP A 187 -10.10 -1.06 11.49
CA TRP A 187 -10.05 -1.34 10.06
C TRP A 187 -8.85 -0.66 9.42
N LEU A 188 -8.08 -1.41 8.62
CA LEU A 188 -6.98 -0.89 7.81
C LEU A 188 -7.26 -1.19 6.34
N ILE A 189 -7.16 -0.18 5.48
CA ILE A 189 -7.41 -0.34 4.04
C ILE A 189 -6.14 0.04 3.28
N THR A 190 -5.54 -0.94 2.60
CA THR A 190 -4.29 -0.76 1.85
C THR A 190 -4.51 -1.03 0.38
N GLY A 191 -3.91 -0.18 -0.45
CA GLY A 191 -3.75 -0.42 -1.88
C GLY A 191 -2.35 -0.94 -2.13
N VAL A 192 -2.23 -2.09 -2.77
CA VAL A 192 -0.94 -2.69 -3.15
C VAL A 192 -0.85 -2.73 -4.66
N PHE A 193 0.11 -2.00 -5.21
CA PHE A 193 0.36 -1.93 -6.63
C PHE A 193 1.50 -2.86 -7.03
N ALA A 194 1.31 -3.64 -8.09
CA ALA A 194 2.38 -4.39 -8.71
C ALA A 194 2.13 -4.61 -10.21
N ILE A 195 3.16 -4.37 -11.00
CA ILE A 195 3.28 -4.75 -12.42
C ILE A 195 4.70 -5.24 -12.66
N CYS A 196 4.85 -6.35 -13.38
CA CYS A 196 6.13 -6.98 -13.70
C CYS A 196 6.21 -7.24 -15.20
#